data_AF-A0A2I4D8X7-F1
#
_entry.id   AF-A0A2I4D8X7-F1
#
_cell.length_a   1.000
_cell.length_b   1.000
_cell.length_c   1.000
_cell.angle_alpha   90.00
_cell.angle_beta   90.00
_cell.angle_gamma   90.00
#
_symmetry.space_group_name_H-M   'P 1'
#
loop_
_entity.id
_entity.type
_entity.pdbx_description
1 polymer ?
#
loop_
_entity_poly.entity_id
_entity_poly.type
_entity_poly.pdbx_seq_one_letter_code
_entity_poly.pdbx_strand_id
1 'polypeptide(L)'
;MKTERNTAVCTSEPRTNVKEKYSHGGTFVSDMANPLKGEVIRLYKNLLYLGREYPKGAAYFRERLKSAFMKNKDVSDPEKIRQLVAKGDHVIKELEALYFLRKYRAMKKRYYEPEQ
;
A
#
# COMPACT_ATOMS: atom_id res chain seq x y z
N MET A 1 -52.39 -19.40 63.26
CA MET A 1 -52.65 -18.83 61.92
C MET A 1 -51.35 -18.87 61.14
N LYS A 2 -51.39 -19.43 59.94
CA LYS A 2 -50.24 -19.89 59.15
C LYS A 2 -49.43 -18.71 58.61
N THR A 3 -48.12 -18.71 58.82
CA THR A 3 -47.20 -17.89 58.03
C THR A 3 -46.07 -18.79 57.57
N GLU A 4 -46.27 -19.37 56.39
CA GLU A 4 -45.36 -20.30 55.74
C GLU A 4 -44.11 -19.55 55.27
N ARG A 5 -42.98 -19.90 55.85
CA ARG A 5 -41.65 -19.61 55.30
C ARG A 5 -41.46 -20.56 54.12
N ASN A 6 -41.70 -20.08 52.91
CA ASN A 6 -41.35 -20.79 51.69
C ASN A 6 -40.21 -20.06 50.96
N THR A 7 -39.15 -20.83 50.82
CA THR A 7 -37.85 -20.58 50.22
C THR A 7 -37.95 -19.98 48.82
N ALA A 8 -37.46 -18.75 48.64
CA ALA A 8 -37.21 -18.21 47.30
C ALA A 8 -36.02 -18.96 46.69
N VAL A 9 -36.33 -19.81 45.72
CA VAL A 9 -35.35 -20.54 44.92
C VAL A 9 -34.54 -19.52 44.10
N CYS A 10 -33.23 -19.54 44.31
CA CYS A 10 -32.24 -18.93 43.41
C CYS A 10 -32.26 -19.72 42.10
N THR A 11 -32.96 -19.21 41.09
CA THR A 11 -32.73 -19.58 39.69
C THR A 11 -32.12 -18.38 39.01
N SER A 12 -30.80 -18.41 38.85
CA SER A 12 -30.07 -17.56 37.94
C SER A 12 -30.60 -17.79 36.53
N GLU A 13 -31.29 -16.79 35.99
CA GLU A 13 -31.67 -16.77 34.59
C GLU A 13 -30.39 -16.82 33.73
N PRO A 14 -30.29 -17.75 32.76
CA PRO A 14 -29.15 -17.79 31.86
C PRO A 14 -29.14 -16.51 31.02
N ARG A 15 -28.01 -15.78 31.08
CA ARG A 15 -27.66 -14.66 30.17
C ARG A 15 -27.96 -15.10 28.74
N THR A 16 -29.08 -14.66 28.19
CA THR A 16 -29.40 -14.90 26.79
C THR A 16 -28.43 -14.08 25.93
N ASN A 17 -27.92 -14.79 24.94
CA ASN A 17 -26.77 -14.51 24.12
C ASN A 17 -27.08 -13.33 23.18
N VAL A 18 -26.40 -12.19 23.37
CA VAL A 18 -26.41 -11.06 22.41
C VAL A 18 -25.55 -11.45 21.20
N LYS A 19 -26.02 -12.41 20.41
CA LYS A 19 -25.43 -12.80 19.12
C LYS A 19 -26.54 -13.01 18.09
N GLU A 20 -27.35 -11.98 17.89
CA GLU A 20 -28.43 -12.05 16.90
C GLU A 20 -28.77 -10.65 16.35
N LYS A 21 -27.76 -9.96 15.79
CA LYS A 21 -27.97 -8.64 15.16
C LYS A 21 -27.16 -8.39 13.88
N TYR A 22 -26.60 -9.43 13.26
CA TYR A 22 -25.95 -9.30 11.95
C TYR A 22 -26.31 -10.48 11.05
N SER A 23 -27.60 -10.65 10.81
CA SER A 23 -28.13 -11.39 9.66
C SER A 23 -28.72 -10.35 8.70
N HIS A 24 -27.86 -9.64 7.99
CA HIS A 24 -28.19 -9.06 6.70
C HIS A 24 -27.06 -9.51 5.79
N GLY A 25 -27.40 -10.43 4.88
CA GLY A 25 -26.50 -10.93 3.85
C GLY A 25 -25.93 -9.77 3.05
N GLY A 26 -24.77 -9.30 3.44
CA GLY A 26 -23.84 -8.63 2.55
C GLY A 26 -23.03 -9.75 1.94
N THR A 27 -23.38 -10.14 0.72
CA THR A 27 -22.37 -10.70 -0.18
C THR A 27 -21.19 -9.73 -0.13
N PHE A 28 -20.11 -10.10 0.58
CA PHE A 28 -18.82 -9.49 0.33
C PHE A 28 -18.45 -10.00 -1.06
N VAL A 29 -19.06 -9.38 -2.06
CA VAL A 29 -18.48 -9.30 -3.38
C VAL A 29 -17.16 -8.59 -3.13
N SER A 30 -16.12 -9.39 -2.87
CA SER A 30 -14.79 -9.03 -3.28
C SER A 30 -14.94 -8.78 -4.77
N ASP A 31 -15.25 -7.53 -5.11
CA ASP A 31 -15.12 -6.99 -6.43
C ASP A 31 -13.72 -7.43 -6.84
N MET A 32 -13.62 -8.39 -7.77
CA MET A 32 -12.38 -8.78 -8.45
C MET A 32 -11.97 -7.56 -9.27
N ALA A 33 -11.64 -6.47 -8.58
CA ALA A 33 -11.61 -5.13 -9.09
C ALA A 33 -10.25 -4.93 -9.75
N ASN A 34 -10.12 -5.57 -10.91
CA ASN A 34 -9.04 -5.44 -11.86
C ASN A 34 -7.66 -5.81 -11.28
N PRO A 35 -7.13 -7.03 -11.52
CA PRO A 35 -5.86 -7.50 -10.95
C PRO A 35 -4.69 -6.53 -11.20
N LEU A 36 -4.78 -5.74 -12.27
CA LEU A 36 -3.78 -4.76 -12.67
C LEU A 36 -3.75 -3.51 -11.76
N LYS A 37 -4.85 -3.13 -11.10
CA LYS A 37 -4.89 -1.96 -10.21
C LYS A 37 -3.94 -2.12 -9.03
N GLY A 38 -3.85 -3.33 -8.46
CA GLY A 38 -2.94 -3.63 -7.36
C GLY A 38 -1.48 -3.45 -7.74
N GLU A 39 -1.10 -3.90 -8.94
CA GLU A 39 0.25 -3.77 -9.48
C GLU A 39 0.63 -2.30 -9.71
N VAL A 40 -0.28 -1.51 -10.30
CA VAL A 40 -0.07 -0.07 -10.53
C VAL A 40 0.12 0.69 -9.21
N ILE A 41 -0.66 0.37 -8.17
CA ILE A 41 -0.53 1.00 -6.85
C ILE A 41 0.81 0.63 -6.21
N ARG A 42 1.23 -0.63 -6.31
CA ARG A 42 2.53 -1.10 -5.81
C ARG A 42 3.67 -0.35 -6.49
N LEU A 43 3.62 -0.26 -7.82
CA LEU A 43 4.59 0.49 -8.63
C LEU A 43 4.67 1.96 -8.19
N TYR A 44 3.53 2.63 -8.01
CA TYR A 44 3.48 4.02 -7.57
C TYR A 44 4.13 4.23 -6.20
N LYS A 45 3.86 3.35 -5.23
CA LYS A 45 4.47 3.40 -3.89
C LYS A 45 5.99 3.18 -3.94
N ASN A 46 6.45 2.22 -4.74
CA ASN A 46 7.86 1.93 -4.92
C ASN A 46 8.61 3.12 -5.54
N LEU A 47 8.06 3.70 -6.61
CA LEU A 47 8.65 4.89 -7.23
C LEU A 47 8.69 6.08 -6.29
N LEU A 48 7.65 6.28 -5.47
CA LEU A 48 7.63 7.34 -4.48
C LEU A 48 8.69 7.14 -3.39
N TYR A 49 8.95 5.90 -2.98
CA TYR A 49 10.00 5.54 -2.02
C TYR A 49 11.39 5.90 -2.56
N LEU A 50 11.70 5.44 -3.78
CA LEU A 50 13.00 5.66 -4.43
C LEU A 50 13.24 7.13 -4.79
N GLY A 51 12.18 7.83 -5.18
CA GLY A 51 12.24 9.25 -5.52
C GLY A 51 12.63 10.19 -4.37
N ARG A 52 12.66 9.71 -3.12
CA ARG A 52 13.05 10.53 -1.95
C ARG A 52 14.52 10.94 -1.99
N GLU A 53 15.37 10.10 -2.57
CA GLU A 53 16.81 10.35 -2.68
C GLU A 53 17.20 11.03 -4.00
N TYR A 54 16.20 11.48 -4.77
CA TYR A 54 16.45 12.15 -6.04
C TYR A 54 17.21 13.46 -5.81
N PRO A 55 18.28 13.76 -6.59
CA PRO A 55 19.16 14.90 -6.33
C PRO A 55 18.45 16.26 -6.38
N LYS A 56 17.34 16.39 -7.13
CA LYS A 56 16.52 17.62 -7.18
C LYS A 56 15.45 17.69 -6.08
N GLY A 57 15.43 16.73 -5.16
CA GLY A 57 14.48 16.63 -4.07
C GLY A 57 13.22 15.81 -4.39
N ALA A 58 12.60 15.32 -3.31
CA ALA A 58 11.43 14.43 -3.37
C ALA A 58 10.19 15.11 -3.99
N ALA A 59 9.99 16.41 -3.73
CA ALA A 59 8.84 17.16 -4.25
C ALA A 59 8.87 17.25 -5.79
N TYR A 60 10.03 17.57 -6.36
CA TYR A 60 10.23 17.65 -7.81
C TYR A 60 9.92 16.31 -8.50
N PHE A 61 10.40 15.20 -7.93
CA PHE A 61 10.14 13.88 -8.47
C PHE A 61 8.65 13.50 -8.34
N ARG A 62 8.04 13.76 -7.18
CA ARG A 62 6.64 13.44 -6.90
C ARG A 62 5.68 14.14 -7.87
N GLU A 63 5.92 15.40 -8.20
CA GLU A 63 5.09 16.12 -9.18
C GLU A 63 5.15 15.50 -10.56
N ARG A 64 6.36 15.15 -11.02
CA ARG A 64 6.57 14.48 -12.32
C ARG A 64 5.95 13.09 -12.35
N LEU A 65 6.11 12.32 -11.27
CA LEU A 65 5.48 11.02 -11.10
C LEU A 65 3.95 11.16 -11.19
N LYS A 66 3.36 12.07 -10.41
CA LYS A 66 1.91 12.31 -10.42
C LYS A 66 1.43 12.70 -11.82
N SER A 67 2.13 13.61 -12.50
CA SER A 67 1.79 14.02 -13.86
C SER A 67 1.81 12.83 -14.84
N ALA A 68 2.81 11.95 -14.76
CA ALA A 68 2.90 10.77 -15.63
C ALA A 68 1.75 9.79 -15.43
N PHE A 69 1.35 9.54 -14.18
CA PHE A 69 0.20 8.66 -13.89
C PHE A 69 -1.13 9.31 -14.29
N MET A 70 -1.28 10.63 -14.09
CA MET A 70 -2.49 11.35 -14.50
C MET A 70 -2.69 11.34 -16.03
N LYS A 71 -1.61 11.45 -16.81
CA LYS A 71 -1.67 11.35 -18.29
C LYS A 71 -2.19 10.01 -18.78
N ASN A 72 -2.05 8.93 -17.99
CA ASN A 72 -2.47 7.58 -18.37
C ASN A 72 -3.72 7.11 -17.61
N LYS A 73 -4.43 8.00 -16.91
CA LYS A 73 -5.59 7.67 -16.06
C LYS A 73 -6.72 7.00 -16.85
N ASP A 74 -6.94 7.43 -18.10
CA ASP A 74 -8.08 7.00 -18.92
C ASP A 74 -7.77 5.74 -19.74
N VAL A 75 -6.59 5.13 -19.56
CA VAL A 75 -6.22 3.88 -20.23
C VAL A 75 -6.92 2.71 -19.56
N SER A 76 -7.85 2.08 -20.29
CA SER A 76 -8.63 0.92 -19.81
C SER A 76 -8.12 -0.42 -20.36
N ASP A 77 -7.35 -0.41 -21.45
CA ASP A 77 -6.84 -1.61 -22.11
C ASP A 77 -5.79 -2.35 -21.24
N PRO A 78 -6.03 -3.62 -20.86
CA PRO A 78 -5.16 -4.38 -19.97
C PRO A 78 -3.74 -4.57 -20.53
N GLU A 79 -3.59 -4.79 -21.84
CA GLU A 79 -2.26 -5.00 -22.43
C GLU A 79 -1.42 -3.72 -22.38
N LYS A 80 -2.03 -2.58 -22.69
CA LYS A 80 -1.38 -1.28 -22.56
C LYS A 80 -1.00 -0.95 -21.11
N ILE A 81 -1.84 -1.33 -20.13
CA ILE A 81 -1.52 -1.17 -18.71
C ILE A 81 -0.28 -2.00 -18.34
N ARG A 82 -0.20 -3.27 -18.75
CA ARG A 82 1.00 -4.10 -18.50
C ARG A 82 2.26 -3.49 -19.09
N GLN A 83 2.20 -2.96 -20.32
CA GLN A 83 3.34 -2.29 -20.95
C GLN A 83 3.77 -1.03 -20.18
N LEU A 84 2.82 -0.24 -19.68
CA LEU A 84 3.12 0.94 -18.86
C LEU A 84 3.72 0.56 -17.51
N VAL A 85 3.23 -0.51 -16.88
CA VAL A 85 3.80 -1.06 -15.64
C VAL A 85 5.24 -1.51 -15.88
N ALA A 86 5.49 -2.27 -16.95
CA ALA A 86 6.84 -2.72 -17.31
C ALA A 86 7.80 -1.53 -17.52
N LYS A 87 7.34 -0.46 -18.20
CA LYS A 87 8.12 0.78 -18.32
C LYS A 87 8.45 1.39 -16.96
N GLY A 88 7.50 1.39 -16.03
CA GLY A 88 7.75 1.84 -14.65
C GLY A 88 8.80 1.01 -13.92
N ASP A 89 8.81 -0.31 -14.11
CA ASP A 89 9.82 -1.20 -13.53
C ASP A 89 11.23 -0.93 -14.10
N HIS A 90 11.33 -0.55 -15.38
CA HIS A 90 12.60 -0.07 -15.94
C HIS A 90 13.08 1.21 -15.26
N VAL A 91 12.18 2.18 -15.03
CA VAL A 91 12.52 3.43 -14.34
C VAL A 91 13.01 3.17 -12.91
N ILE A 92 12.45 2.17 -12.21
CA ILE A 92 12.95 1.74 -10.90
C ILE A 92 14.42 1.33 -10.99
N LYS A 93 14.77 0.46 -11.95
CA LYS A 93 16.15 -0.02 -12.15
C LYS A 93 17.11 1.12 -12.49
N GLU A 94 16.67 2.09 -13.28
CA GLU A 94 17.46 3.29 -13.59
C GLU A 94 17.75 4.14 -12.34
N LEU A 95 16.74 4.31 -11.47
CA LEU A 95 16.91 5.04 -10.21
C LEU A 95 17.85 4.32 -9.25
N GLU A 96 17.74 2.99 -9.15
CA GLU A 96 18.66 2.17 -8.35
C GLU A 96 20.10 2.26 -8.88
N ALA A 97 20.28 2.16 -10.20
CA ALA A 97 21.59 2.33 -10.83
C ALA A 97 22.19 3.72 -10.56
N LEU A 98 21.37 4.77 -10.64
CA LEU A 98 21.80 6.13 -10.31
C LEU A 98 22.21 6.26 -8.84
N TYR A 99 21.46 5.63 -7.93
CA TYR A 99 21.79 5.58 -6.51
C TYR A 99 23.15 4.90 -6.28
N PHE A 100 23.38 3.72 -6.86
CA PHE A 100 24.65 3.01 -6.76
C PHE A 100 25.82 3.81 -7.34
N LEU A 101 25.63 4.44 -8.50
CA LEU A 101 26.66 5.27 -9.12
C LEU A 101 27.04 6.45 -8.24
N ARG A 102 26.06 7.13 -7.63
CA ARG A 102 26.31 8.24 -6.70
C ARG A 102 27.09 7.76 -5.47
N LYS A 103 26.72 6.62 -4.90
CA LYS A 103 27.42 6.01 -3.76
C LYS A 103 28.86 5.63 -4.12
N TYR A 104 29.06 5.01 -5.27
CA TYR A 104 30.39 4.66 -5.78
C TYR A 104 31.25 5.90 -6.00
N ARG A 105 30.73 6.97 -6.62
CA ARG A 105 31.44 8.24 -6.80
C ARG A 105 31.90 8.83 -5.47
N ALA A 106 31.01 8.87 -4.48
CA ALA A 106 31.35 9.38 -3.14
C ALA A 106 32.42 8.53 -2.43
N MET A 107 32.33 7.20 -2.56
CA MET A 107 33.33 6.28 -2.01
C MET A 107 34.68 6.45 -2.72
N LYS A 108 34.69 6.47 -4.06
CA LYS A 108 35.91 6.63 -4.86
C LYS A 108 36.66 7.91 -4.49
N LYS A 109 35.92 9.01 -4.30
CA LYS A 109 36.47 10.28 -3.86
C LYS A 109 37.24 10.17 -2.53
N ARG A 110 36.69 9.44 -1.55
CA ARG A 110 37.26 9.34 -0.21
C ARG A 110 38.51 8.48 -0.11
N TYR A 111 38.63 7.45 -0.95
CA TYR A 111 39.69 6.45 -0.83
C TYR A 111 40.80 6.59 -1.89
N TYR A 112 40.54 7.28 -3.01
CA TYR A 112 41.47 7.33 -4.14
C TYR A 112 41.84 8.74 -4.62
N GLU A 113 41.38 9.81 -3.96
CA GLU A 113 41.99 11.14 -4.14
C GLU A 113 43.13 11.26 -3.12
N PRO A 114 44.41 11.09 -3.51
CA PRO A 114 45.52 11.35 -2.60
C PRO A 114 45.51 12.84 -2.21
N GLU A 115 45.81 13.13 -0.94
CA GLU A 115 46.08 14.49 -0.47
C GLU A 115 47.21 15.08 -1.35
N GLN A 116 46.89 16.14 -2.07
CA GLN A 116 47.85 16.99 -2.79
C GLN A 116 48.01 18.28 -2.01
#